data_AF-A0ABD5YI71-F1
#
_entry.id   AF-A0ABD5YI71-F1
#
_cell.length_a   1.000
_cell.length_b   1.000
_cell.length_c   1.000
_cell.angle_alpha   90.00
_cell.angle_beta   90.00
_cell.angle_gamma   90.00
#
_symmetry.space_group_name_H-M   'P 1'
#
loop_
_entity.id
_entity.type
_entity.pdbx_description
1 polymer ?
#
loop_
_entity_poly.entity_id
_entity_poly.type
_entity_poly.pdbx_seq_one_letter_code
_entity_poly.pdbx_strand_id
1 'polypeptide(L)'
;MHISYQHANPFTGRESVVLRIDGLLPDQTVCVLIDTGEGVAIDNLLDEDEEEYLTAICLTHAHLDHYKTLDENLRDGAPIYAAPDTAAILEDAIAAGNDFDDQESTETVLDRLSPIDGWTTIVNGLRVRPVPAGHTPGAAGVLLSVDDDDEQRTILATGDFTMRRAAGYPGFEPDLPIDIDVLLLNAASNADVETKLTETVARLIDRALAGSTVLATASGLTGLHLAYLLGHANVQLDISVPIRLVGHAATPADRLNYDIPSVSTHQEFTDPTTILDSGCITIAGPEVPSREGPKSADRLFATIDDDPGATLVQVLSGTNSPIRTAGCTVHDEFLSNHPSREKIDALVDQLTPMHVVILHQKGPAADRYKDKFASYVWVTDDQTRHTLLDERGWTPPPWVSTMTRQRVEQSSTNTSRYMGDGLEEADGGLLFPSMDRRPDVDLEAEGLDIEAVIQRAPTLSATHSPSQTTGSQTTTHSHSQPQEPTTSAIHEASDVESRRDGKSVTEDASLEQILDRLDRLESTIQERRYPARVLDTQNGVTLLRVEEELPNTDTGETVGVVLGIDDE
;
A
#
# COMPACT_ATOMS: atom_id res chain seq x y z
N MET A 1 -25.60 -3.16 -23.59
CA MET A 1 -24.57 -2.81 -22.59
C MET A 1 -23.29 -2.29 -23.26
N HIS A 2 -22.77 -1.13 -22.84
CA HIS A 2 -21.41 -0.67 -23.15
C HIS A 2 -20.63 -0.46 -21.84
N ILE A 3 -19.39 -0.95 -21.77
CA ILE A 3 -18.52 -0.80 -20.59
C ILE A 3 -17.21 -0.17 -21.03
N SER A 4 -16.82 0.90 -20.35
CA SER A 4 -15.50 1.52 -20.54
C SER A 4 -14.87 1.92 -19.20
N TYR A 5 -13.55 2.10 -19.21
CA TYR A 5 -12.80 2.58 -18.06
C TYR A 5 -11.91 3.78 -18.43
N GLN A 6 -11.57 4.58 -17.43
CA GLN A 6 -10.61 5.69 -17.56
C GLN A 6 -9.83 5.80 -16.26
N HIS A 7 -8.49 5.86 -16.33
CA HIS A 7 -7.70 6.15 -15.13
C HIS A 7 -8.02 7.56 -14.64
N ALA A 8 -8.34 7.69 -13.36
CA ALA A 8 -8.66 8.98 -12.78
C ALA A 8 -7.38 9.76 -12.41
N ASN A 9 -6.34 9.05 -11.97
CA ASN A 9 -5.07 9.65 -11.54
C ASN A 9 -3.80 8.92 -12.06
N PRO A 10 -3.62 8.76 -13.37
CA PRO A 10 -2.54 7.93 -13.94
C PRO A 10 -1.11 8.44 -13.65
N PHE A 11 -0.93 9.69 -13.24
CA PHE A 11 0.38 10.32 -13.08
C PHE A 11 0.88 10.43 -11.64
N THR A 12 0.02 10.20 -10.65
CA THR A 12 0.31 10.32 -9.22
C THR A 12 0.39 8.93 -8.59
N GLY A 13 -0.75 8.30 -8.32
CA GLY A 13 -0.84 6.98 -7.66
C GLY A 13 -1.26 5.83 -8.59
N ARG A 14 -2.22 6.09 -9.50
CA ARG A 14 -2.79 5.13 -10.47
C ARG A 14 -3.68 4.03 -9.84
N GLU A 15 -4.17 4.24 -8.62
CA GLU A 15 -5.19 3.41 -7.96
C GLU A 15 -6.61 3.73 -8.41
N SER A 16 -6.89 4.99 -8.78
CA SER A 16 -8.26 5.43 -9.02
C SER A 16 -8.69 5.27 -10.48
N VAL A 17 -9.93 4.81 -10.67
CA VAL A 17 -10.51 4.52 -11.99
C VAL A 17 -11.99 4.87 -12.02
N VAL A 18 -12.43 5.50 -13.12
CA VAL A 18 -13.85 5.70 -13.43
C VAL A 18 -14.30 4.59 -14.37
N LEU A 19 -15.34 3.86 -13.95
CA LEU A 19 -16.08 2.93 -14.79
C LEU A 19 -17.33 3.62 -15.33
N ARG A 20 -17.61 3.41 -16.62
CA ARG A 20 -18.81 3.90 -17.30
C ARG A 20 -19.59 2.73 -17.84
N ILE A 21 -20.89 2.75 -17.56
CA ILE A 21 -21.81 1.72 -18.02
C ILE A 21 -22.99 2.39 -18.71
N ASP A 22 -23.07 2.22 -20.02
CA ASP A 22 -24.14 2.80 -20.83
C ASP A 22 -25.22 1.74 -21.09
N GLY A 23 -26.48 2.18 -21.09
CA GLY A 23 -27.65 1.36 -21.37
C GLY A 23 -28.43 0.88 -20.15
N LEU A 24 -27.93 1.09 -18.93
CA LEU A 24 -28.69 0.74 -17.71
C LEU A 24 -29.81 1.74 -17.40
N LEU A 25 -29.57 3.01 -17.70
CA LEU A 25 -30.54 4.10 -17.54
C LEU A 25 -30.86 4.69 -18.92
N PRO A 26 -32.10 5.12 -19.17
CA PRO A 26 -32.54 5.53 -20.51
C PRO A 26 -31.89 6.82 -21.02
N ASP A 27 -31.53 7.74 -20.13
CA ASP A 27 -31.09 9.11 -20.45
C ASP A 27 -29.84 9.50 -19.63
N GLN A 28 -29.02 8.52 -19.26
CA GLN A 28 -27.86 8.76 -18.38
C GLN A 28 -26.81 7.64 -18.48
N THR A 29 -25.55 8.04 -18.55
CA THR A 29 -24.41 7.13 -18.36
C THR A 29 -24.11 6.97 -16.87
N VAL A 30 -24.04 5.71 -16.41
CA VAL A 30 -23.73 5.39 -15.02
C VAL A 30 -22.23 5.42 -14.82
N CYS A 31 -21.73 6.39 -14.05
CA CYS A 31 -20.31 6.50 -13.69
C CYS A 31 -20.07 6.06 -12.25
N VAL A 32 -19.17 5.10 -12.05
CA VAL A 32 -18.70 4.67 -10.72
C VAL A 32 -17.22 4.96 -10.59
N LEU A 33 -16.85 5.73 -9.56
CA LEU A 33 -15.46 6.00 -9.22
C LEU A 33 -14.99 4.98 -8.17
N ILE A 34 -13.93 4.23 -8.50
CA ILE A 34 -13.25 3.34 -7.55
C ILE A 34 -12.05 4.07 -6.99
N ASP A 35 -12.04 4.27 -5.68
CA ASP A 35 -11.07 5.06 -4.91
C ASP A 35 -10.90 6.52 -5.38
N THR A 36 -10.44 7.39 -4.50
CA THR A 36 -10.23 8.83 -4.76
C THR A 36 -8.87 9.27 -4.26
N GLY A 37 -7.82 8.71 -4.88
CA GLY A 37 -6.44 8.98 -4.51
C GLY A 37 -5.93 10.36 -4.91
N GLU A 38 -4.62 10.56 -4.83
CA GLU A 38 -4.02 11.86 -5.13
C GLU A 38 -4.27 12.28 -6.58
N GLY A 39 -4.71 13.52 -6.82
CA GLY A 39 -4.83 14.09 -8.15
C GLY A 39 -6.03 13.62 -8.96
N VAL A 40 -7.02 12.98 -8.33
CA VAL A 40 -8.32 12.72 -8.96
C VAL A 40 -9.12 14.02 -9.04
N ALA A 41 -9.63 14.32 -10.23
CA ALA A 41 -10.49 15.49 -10.47
C ALA A 41 -11.67 15.09 -11.35
N ILE A 42 -12.76 14.63 -10.72
CA ILE A 42 -13.92 14.01 -11.39
C ILE A 42 -14.61 14.98 -12.36
N ASP A 43 -14.59 16.27 -12.09
CA ASP A 43 -15.14 17.31 -12.96
C ASP A 43 -14.44 17.39 -14.33
N ASN A 44 -13.17 16.96 -14.39
CA ASN A 44 -12.41 16.91 -15.64
C ASN A 44 -12.60 15.58 -16.38
N LEU A 45 -13.19 14.59 -15.71
CA LEU A 45 -13.35 13.25 -16.24
C LEU A 45 -14.76 13.03 -16.79
N LEU A 46 -15.79 13.56 -16.12
CA LEU A 46 -17.18 13.44 -16.55
C LEU A 46 -17.51 14.44 -17.66
N ASP A 47 -18.28 13.99 -18.65
CA ASP A 47 -18.80 14.84 -19.71
C ASP A 47 -20.31 15.05 -19.56
N GLU A 48 -20.71 16.25 -19.10
CA GLU A 48 -22.11 16.63 -18.94
C GLU A 48 -22.86 16.64 -20.29
N ASP A 49 -22.16 16.93 -21.41
CA ASP A 49 -22.76 16.92 -22.75
C ASP A 49 -23.05 15.48 -23.23
N GLU A 50 -22.39 14.47 -22.64
CA GLU A 50 -22.64 13.04 -22.84
C GLU A 50 -23.55 12.43 -21.74
N GLU A 51 -24.21 13.27 -20.93
CA GLU A 51 -25.12 12.84 -19.85
C GLU A 51 -24.43 11.91 -18.83
N GLU A 52 -23.13 12.14 -18.57
CA GLU A 52 -22.36 11.41 -17.55
C GLU A 52 -22.54 12.04 -16.16
N TYR A 53 -22.92 11.23 -15.16
CA TYR A 53 -23.01 11.68 -13.77
C TYR A 53 -22.41 10.65 -12.82
N LEU A 54 -21.78 11.15 -11.76
CA LEU A 54 -21.22 10.32 -10.72
C LEU A 54 -22.36 9.64 -9.94
N THR A 55 -22.49 8.34 -10.11
CA THR A 55 -23.57 7.56 -9.50
C THR A 55 -23.16 7.00 -8.15
N ALA A 56 -21.88 6.65 -7.97
CA ALA A 56 -21.33 6.18 -6.70
C ALA A 56 -19.80 6.33 -6.66
N ILE A 57 -19.27 6.42 -5.44
CA ILE A 57 -17.86 6.22 -5.15
C ILE A 57 -17.75 4.90 -4.36
N CYS A 58 -16.81 4.03 -4.70
CA CYS A 58 -16.51 2.83 -3.93
C CYS A 58 -15.09 2.91 -3.38
N LEU A 59 -14.93 2.87 -2.06
CA LEU A 59 -13.63 2.86 -1.39
C LEU A 59 -13.23 1.43 -1.05
N THR A 60 -12.00 1.07 -1.43
CA THR A 60 -11.44 -0.25 -1.15
C THR A 60 -10.94 -0.36 0.29
N HIS A 61 -10.24 0.68 0.78
CA HIS A 61 -9.71 0.72 2.15
C HIS A 61 -9.26 2.13 2.58
N ALA A 62 -8.93 2.28 3.86
CA ALA A 62 -8.58 3.56 4.50
C ALA A 62 -7.07 3.86 4.50
N HIS A 63 -6.36 3.63 3.38
CA HIS A 63 -5.05 4.25 3.15
C HIS A 63 -5.19 5.56 2.40
N LEU A 64 -4.31 6.52 2.72
CA LEU A 64 -4.41 7.88 2.23
C LEU A 64 -4.44 7.96 0.70
N ASP A 65 -3.59 7.19 0.02
CA ASP A 65 -3.56 7.12 -1.43
C ASP A 65 -4.86 6.61 -2.06
N HIS A 66 -5.84 6.12 -1.30
CA HIS A 66 -7.14 5.69 -1.81
C HIS A 66 -8.30 6.65 -1.49
N TYR A 67 -8.11 7.64 -0.62
CA TYR A 67 -9.17 8.62 -0.28
C TYR A 67 -8.71 10.09 -0.26
N LYS A 68 -7.44 10.37 -0.55
CA LYS A 68 -6.83 11.70 -0.39
C LYS A 68 -7.64 12.88 -0.95
N THR A 69 -8.34 12.70 -2.06
CA THR A 69 -9.14 13.77 -2.70
C THR A 69 -10.65 13.48 -2.63
N LEU A 70 -11.09 12.66 -1.69
CA LEU A 70 -12.48 12.21 -1.60
C LEU A 70 -13.48 13.36 -1.45
N ASP A 71 -13.16 14.35 -0.62
CA ASP A 71 -14.00 15.52 -0.36
C ASP A 71 -14.13 16.42 -1.60
N GLU A 72 -13.06 16.58 -2.38
CA GLU A 72 -13.03 17.36 -3.62
C GLU A 72 -13.90 16.73 -4.74
N ASN A 73 -14.06 15.40 -4.71
CA ASN A 73 -14.70 14.60 -5.75
C ASN A 73 -16.16 14.22 -5.47
N LEU A 74 -16.77 14.82 -4.44
CA LEU A 74 -18.19 14.63 -4.15
C LEU A 74 -19.07 15.39 -5.16
N ARG A 75 -19.67 14.68 -6.11
CA ARG A 75 -20.62 15.22 -7.11
C ARG A 75 -21.96 14.50 -7.07
N ASP A 76 -22.98 15.12 -7.67
CA ASP A 76 -24.30 14.53 -7.98
C ASP A 76 -25.08 13.86 -6.84
N GLY A 77 -24.71 14.15 -5.59
CA GLY A 77 -25.24 13.44 -4.42
C GLY A 77 -24.80 11.97 -4.33
N ALA A 78 -23.75 11.57 -5.05
CA ALA A 78 -23.26 10.21 -5.10
C ALA A 78 -22.93 9.67 -3.69
N PRO A 79 -23.48 8.51 -3.28
CA PRO A 79 -23.09 7.83 -2.06
C PRO A 79 -21.67 7.26 -2.18
N ILE A 80 -21.03 7.10 -1.02
CA ILE A 80 -19.72 6.46 -0.89
C ILE A 80 -19.94 5.08 -0.27
N TYR A 81 -19.60 4.02 -0.98
CA TYR A 81 -19.71 2.64 -0.48
C TYR A 81 -18.35 2.13 0.00
N ALA A 82 -18.34 1.53 1.19
CA ALA A 82 -17.16 0.87 1.75
C ALA A 82 -17.57 -0.34 2.59
N ALA A 83 -16.64 -1.26 2.83
CA ALA A 83 -16.84 -2.32 3.82
C ALA A 83 -17.07 -1.71 5.21
N PRO A 84 -17.82 -2.38 6.13
CA PRO A 84 -18.27 -1.75 7.37
C PRO A 84 -17.11 -1.28 8.24
N ASP A 85 -16.04 -2.08 8.31
CA ASP A 85 -14.88 -1.76 9.14
C ASP A 85 -13.95 -0.72 8.51
N THR A 86 -13.90 -0.62 7.17
CA THR A 86 -13.27 0.52 6.48
C THR A 86 -14.05 1.80 6.76
N ALA A 87 -15.38 1.76 6.70
CA ALA A 87 -16.23 2.90 7.00
C ALA A 87 -16.10 3.35 8.46
N ALA A 88 -15.98 2.40 9.39
CA ALA A 88 -15.88 2.66 10.84
C ALA A 88 -14.60 3.41 11.25
N ILE A 89 -13.53 3.31 10.45
CA ILE A 89 -12.22 3.94 10.75
C ILE A 89 -11.92 5.14 9.85
N LEU A 90 -12.76 5.45 8.86
CA LEU A 90 -12.46 6.49 7.86
C LEU A 90 -12.33 7.89 8.48
N GLU A 91 -13.22 8.25 9.42
CA GLU A 91 -13.16 9.52 10.17
C GLU A 91 -11.79 9.69 10.85
N ASP A 92 -11.32 8.65 11.53
CA ASP A 92 -10.05 8.70 12.25
C ASP A 92 -8.84 8.68 11.31
N ALA A 93 -8.97 8.04 10.14
CA ALA A 93 -7.96 8.05 9.09
C ALA A 93 -7.77 9.48 8.53
N ILE A 94 -8.88 10.14 8.17
CA ILE A 94 -8.89 11.54 7.68
C ILE A 94 -8.27 12.47 8.74
N ALA A 95 -8.67 12.32 10.00
CA ALA A 95 -8.13 13.12 11.10
C ALA A 95 -6.62 12.89 11.33
N ALA A 96 -6.10 11.69 11.05
CA ALA A 96 -4.68 11.37 11.22
C ALA A 96 -3.78 11.93 10.12
N GLY A 97 -4.28 11.98 8.88
CA GLY A 97 -3.54 12.55 7.75
C GLY A 97 -3.60 14.07 7.69
N ASN A 98 -4.61 14.70 8.33
CA ASN A 98 -4.99 16.11 8.11
C ASN A 98 -5.28 16.37 6.62
N ASP A 99 -5.97 15.43 5.97
CA ASP A 99 -6.03 15.40 4.52
C ASP A 99 -7.10 16.34 3.95
N PHE A 100 -8.07 16.74 4.76
CA PHE A 100 -9.11 17.69 4.36
C PHE A 100 -8.86 19.06 4.97
N ASP A 101 -9.14 20.10 4.17
CA ASP A 101 -8.87 21.50 4.51
C ASP A 101 -9.67 21.97 5.74
N ASP A 102 -10.83 21.37 6.01
CA ASP A 102 -11.65 21.68 7.17
C ASP A 102 -12.55 20.53 7.66
N GLN A 103 -13.23 20.79 8.78
CA GLN A 103 -14.17 19.86 9.41
C GLN A 103 -15.46 19.68 8.59
N GLU A 104 -15.88 20.68 7.80
CA GLU A 104 -17.10 20.62 6.99
C GLU A 104 -16.94 19.62 5.83
N SER A 105 -15.75 19.55 5.21
CA SER A 105 -15.38 18.51 4.26
C SER A 105 -15.51 17.10 4.87
N THR A 106 -15.01 16.92 6.10
CA THR A 106 -15.09 15.62 6.80
C THR A 106 -16.54 15.22 7.06
N GLU A 107 -17.35 16.12 7.61
CA GLU A 107 -18.77 15.86 7.88
C GLU A 107 -19.53 15.53 6.59
N THR A 108 -19.25 16.25 5.49
CA THR A 108 -19.89 15.99 4.19
C THR A 108 -19.54 14.62 3.62
N VAL A 109 -18.29 14.18 3.76
CA VAL A 109 -17.85 12.82 3.37
C VAL A 109 -18.58 11.77 4.19
N LEU A 110 -18.59 11.92 5.52
CA LEU A 110 -19.21 10.95 6.42
C LEU A 110 -20.73 10.86 6.23
N ASP A 111 -21.40 11.97 5.91
CA ASP A 111 -22.84 12.00 5.61
C ASP A 111 -23.21 11.21 4.35
N ARG A 112 -22.26 11.03 3.41
CA ARG A 112 -22.45 10.23 2.19
C ARG A 112 -21.95 8.79 2.31
N LEU A 113 -21.23 8.47 3.38
CA LEU A 113 -20.65 7.16 3.62
C LEU A 113 -21.71 6.14 4.02
N SER A 114 -21.82 5.09 3.21
CA SER A 114 -22.75 3.98 3.36
C SER A 114 -21.98 2.67 3.51
N PRO A 115 -21.85 2.12 4.73
CA PRO A 115 -21.25 0.81 4.92
C PRO A 115 -22.11 -0.28 4.27
N ILE A 116 -21.46 -1.23 3.59
CA ILE A 116 -22.10 -2.37 2.93
C ILE A 116 -21.36 -3.66 3.29
N ASP A 117 -22.08 -4.76 3.50
CA ASP A 117 -21.54 -6.09 3.85
C ASP A 117 -21.97 -7.19 2.85
N GLY A 118 -22.82 -6.83 1.90
CA GLY A 118 -23.37 -7.72 0.89
C GLY A 118 -23.67 -6.99 -0.42
N TRP A 119 -24.53 -7.59 -1.24
CA TRP A 119 -24.98 -6.95 -2.47
C TRP A 119 -25.87 -5.75 -2.15
N THR A 120 -25.44 -4.59 -2.64
CA THR A 120 -26.16 -3.32 -2.53
C THR A 120 -26.43 -2.79 -3.93
N THR A 121 -27.68 -2.49 -4.23
CA THR A 121 -28.07 -1.88 -5.50
C THR A 121 -27.65 -0.42 -5.53
N ILE A 122 -26.85 -0.05 -6.53
CA ILE A 122 -26.49 1.35 -6.83
C ILE A 122 -27.63 1.96 -7.66
N VAL A 123 -27.95 1.32 -8.78
CA VAL A 123 -29.09 1.63 -9.67
C VAL A 123 -29.68 0.33 -10.20
N ASN A 124 -30.84 0.39 -10.86
CA ASN A 124 -31.39 -0.80 -11.50
C ASN A 124 -30.38 -1.36 -12.53
N GLY A 125 -30.09 -2.66 -12.45
CA GLY A 125 -29.07 -3.31 -13.27
C GLY A 125 -27.62 -3.11 -12.80
N LEU A 126 -27.35 -2.41 -11.70
CA LEU A 126 -26.00 -2.30 -11.12
C LEU A 126 -26.01 -2.54 -9.61
N ARG A 127 -25.27 -3.57 -9.18
CA ARG A 127 -25.05 -3.89 -7.77
C ARG A 127 -23.58 -3.92 -7.43
N VAL A 128 -23.25 -3.62 -6.19
CA VAL A 128 -21.90 -3.65 -5.63
C VAL A 128 -21.84 -4.50 -4.37
N ARG A 129 -20.71 -5.17 -4.13
CA ARG A 129 -20.44 -5.95 -2.93
C ARG A 129 -18.95 -5.86 -2.57
N PRO A 130 -18.60 -5.72 -1.28
CA PRO A 130 -17.21 -5.87 -0.85
C PRO A 130 -16.80 -7.36 -0.85
N VAL A 131 -15.55 -7.63 -1.21
CA VAL A 131 -14.90 -8.94 -1.03
C VAL A 131 -13.61 -8.76 -0.24
N PRO A 132 -13.20 -9.69 0.62
CA PRO A 132 -11.99 -9.51 1.43
C PRO A 132 -10.78 -9.26 0.56
N ALA A 133 -9.95 -8.25 0.89
CA ALA A 133 -8.71 -7.98 0.17
C ALA A 133 -7.47 -8.38 0.98
N GLY A 134 -7.58 -8.60 2.28
CA GLY A 134 -6.40 -8.62 3.16
C GLY A 134 -5.75 -7.24 3.17
N HIS A 135 -4.43 -7.16 3.03
CA HIS A 135 -3.62 -5.93 2.98
C HIS A 135 -3.58 -5.14 4.30
N THR A 136 -4.74 -4.74 4.81
CA THR A 136 -4.91 -3.97 6.05
C THR A 136 -6.24 -4.34 6.72
N PRO A 137 -6.44 -4.12 8.04
CA PRO A 137 -7.70 -4.49 8.70
C PRO A 137 -8.91 -3.83 8.03
N GLY A 138 -9.93 -4.62 7.69
CA GLY A 138 -11.17 -4.16 7.08
C GLY A 138 -11.11 -3.83 5.58
N ALA A 139 -9.98 -4.01 4.90
CA ALA A 139 -9.84 -3.73 3.48
C ALA A 139 -10.59 -4.72 2.59
N ALA A 140 -11.14 -4.19 1.51
CA ALA A 140 -12.01 -4.91 0.60
C ALA A 140 -11.72 -4.58 -0.87
N GLY A 141 -11.81 -5.59 -1.72
CA GLY A 141 -12.04 -5.39 -3.15
C GLY A 141 -13.51 -5.02 -3.39
N VAL A 142 -13.77 -4.37 -4.52
CA VAL A 142 -15.10 -3.96 -4.94
C VAL A 142 -15.55 -4.84 -6.10
N LEU A 143 -16.58 -5.65 -5.86
CA LEU A 143 -17.19 -6.50 -6.87
C LEU A 143 -18.49 -5.87 -7.37
N LEU A 144 -18.56 -5.60 -8.66
CA LEU A 144 -19.72 -5.06 -9.34
C LEU A 144 -20.39 -6.15 -10.19
N SER A 145 -21.71 -6.21 -10.13
CA SER A 145 -22.54 -6.98 -11.05
C SER A 145 -23.36 -6.01 -11.88
N VAL A 146 -23.18 -6.09 -13.19
CA VAL A 146 -23.93 -5.34 -14.20
C VAL A 146 -24.90 -6.30 -14.87
N ASP A 147 -26.17 -5.92 -14.93
CA ASP A 147 -27.26 -6.71 -15.46
C ASP A 147 -28.05 -5.87 -16.48
N ASP A 148 -28.06 -6.32 -17.73
CA ASP A 148 -28.78 -5.70 -18.84
C ASP A 148 -29.66 -6.78 -19.50
N ASP A 149 -30.89 -6.89 -18.97
CA ASP A 149 -31.93 -7.87 -19.32
C ASP A 149 -31.46 -9.34 -19.30
N ASP A 150 -30.81 -9.80 -20.37
CA ASP A 150 -30.39 -11.20 -20.57
C ASP A 150 -28.87 -11.41 -20.39
N GLU A 151 -28.09 -10.33 -20.19
CA GLU A 151 -26.64 -10.39 -20.06
C GLU A 151 -26.15 -9.84 -18.71
N GLN A 152 -25.55 -10.74 -17.92
CA GLN A 152 -24.82 -10.37 -16.72
C GLN A 152 -23.32 -10.25 -16.99
N ARG A 153 -22.70 -9.19 -16.46
CA ARG A 153 -21.24 -8.95 -16.45
C ARG A 153 -20.73 -8.66 -15.05
N THR A 154 -19.53 -9.11 -14.76
CA THR A 154 -18.90 -8.92 -13.44
C THR A 154 -17.57 -8.18 -13.56
N ILE A 155 -17.38 -7.19 -12.69
CA ILE A 155 -16.16 -6.38 -12.63
C ILE A 155 -15.63 -6.45 -11.20
N LEU A 156 -14.39 -6.86 -11.02
CA LEU A 156 -13.73 -6.87 -9.71
C LEU A 156 -12.59 -5.86 -9.71
N ALA A 157 -12.67 -4.86 -8.83
CA ALA A 157 -11.52 -4.05 -8.45
C ALA A 157 -10.88 -4.64 -7.20
N THR A 158 -9.60 -4.99 -7.24
CA THR A 158 -8.96 -5.65 -6.09
C THR A 158 -8.71 -4.68 -4.94
N GLY A 159 -8.54 -3.38 -5.24
CA GLY A 159 -7.82 -2.48 -4.34
C GLY A 159 -6.42 -3.01 -4.05
N ASP A 160 -5.76 -2.44 -3.06
CA ASP A 160 -4.56 -3.06 -2.52
C ASP A 160 -4.95 -4.32 -1.77
N PHE A 161 -4.37 -5.45 -2.19
CA PHE A 161 -4.75 -6.76 -1.70
C PHE A 161 -3.54 -7.58 -1.29
N THR A 162 -3.78 -8.69 -0.60
CA THR A 162 -2.90 -9.85 -0.50
C THR A 162 -3.73 -11.09 -0.16
N MET A 163 -3.17 -12.27 -0.40
CA MET A 163 -3.79 -13.55 -0.04
C MET A 163 -3.66 -13.87 1.48
N ARG A 164 -2.85 -13.09 2.20
CA ARG A 164 -2.64 -13.24 3.65
C ARG A 164 -3.73 -12.52 4.44
N ARG A 165 -3.93 -12.97 5.67
CA ARG A 165 -4.72 -12.23 6.65
C ARG A 165 -4.05 -10.91 7.02
N ALA A 166 -4.84 -10.00 7.60
CA ALA A 166 -4.35 -8.77 8.20
C ALA A 166 -5.07 -8.50 9.53
N ALA A 167 -4.41 -8.77 10.64
CA ALA A 167 -4.94 -8.63 12.01
C ALA A 167 -6.27 -9.40 12.25
N GLY A 168 -6.35 -10.62 11.74
CA GLY A 168 -7.51 -11.49 11.84
C GLY A 168 -8.53 -11.32 10.70
N TYR A 169 -8.44 -10.26 9.90
CA TYR A 169 -9.26 -10.14 8.68
C TYR A 169 -8.77 -11.11 7.60
N PRO A 170 -9.69 -11.74 6.84
CA PRO A 170 -9.31 -12.65 5.77
C PRO A 170 -8.56 -11.94 4.64
N GLY A 171 -7.64 -12.67 4.02
CA GLY A 171 -7.02 -12.26 2.76
C GLY A 171 -7.97 -12.42 1.58
N PHE A 172 -7.53 -11.99 0.40
CA PHE A 172 -8.26 -12.23 -0.83
C PHE A 172 -8.39 -13.73 -1.13
N GLU A 173 -9.61 -14.19 -1.39
CA GLU A 173 -9.91 -15.58 -1.76
C GLU A 173 -10.40 -15.63 -3.22
N PRO A 174 -9.60 -16.18 -4.16
CA PRO A 174 -9.94 -16.18 -5.59
C PRO A 174 -11.00 -17.21 -6.01
N ASP A 175 -11.41 -18.12 -5.12
CA ASP A 175 -12.48 -19.09 -5.36
C ASP A 175 -13.85 -18.45 -5.12
N LEU A 176 -14.18 -17.46 -5.97
CA LEU A 176 -15.45 -16.74 -5.87
C LEU A 176 -16.58 -17.59 -6.48
N PRO A 177 -17.82 -17.47 -5.96
CA PRO A 177 -18.96 -18.23 -6.47
C PRO A 177 -19.50 -17.69 -7.81
N ILE A 178 -18.74 -16.81 -8.47
CA ILE A 178 -19.05 -16.18 -9.76
C ILE A 178 -17.75 -16.02 -10.57
N ASP A 179 -17.87 -16.05 -11.89
CA ASP A 179 -16.76 -15.71 -12.77
C ASP A 179 -16.54 -14.19 -12.81
N ILE A 180 -15.31 -13.75 -13.10
CA ILE A 180 -14.94 -12.34 -13.22
C ILE A 180 -14.66 -12.01 -14.70
N ASP A 181 -15.47 -11.16 -15.34
CA ASP A 181 -15.22 -10.75 -16.72
C ASP A 181 -14.11 -9.70 -16.83
N VAL A 182 -14.13 -8.69 -15.94
CA VAL A 182 -13.15 -7.60 -15.92
C VAL A 182 -12.47 -7.53 -14.56
N LEU A 183 -11.14 -7.60 -14.53
CA LEU A 183 -10.34 -7.43 -13.33
C LEU A 183 -9.60 -6.09 -13.38
N LEU A 184 -9.91 -5.17 -12.47
CA LEU A 184 -9.12 -3.97 -12.21
C LEU A 184 -8.12 -4.31 -11.10
N LEU A 185 -6.87 -4.50 -11.49
CA LEU A 185 -5.85 -5.14 -10.68
C LEU A 185 -4.82 -4.12 -10.19
N ASN A 186 -4.78 -3.84 -8.89
CA ASN A 186 -3.63 -3.16 -8.30
C ASN A 186 -2.45 -4.12 -8.32
N ALA A 187 -1.47 -3.83 -9.16
CA ALA A 187 -0.37 -4.76 -9.42
C ALA A 187 0.84 -4.55 -8.50
N ALA A 188 0.74 -3.67 -7.49
CA ALA A 188 1.77 -3.49 -6.48
C ALA A 188 2.19 -4.84 -5.88
N SER A 189 3.50 -5.03 -5.73
CA SER A 189 4.05 -6.34 -5.42
C SER A 189 5.23 -6.26 -4.47
N ASN A 190 5.27 -7.14 -3.49
CA ASN A 190 6.38 -7.28 -2.55
C ASN A 190 6.57 -8.75 -2.15
N ALA A 191 7.73 -9.32 -2.51
CA ALA A 191 8.04 -10.72 -2.22
C ALA A 191 8.61 -10.94 -0.81
N ASP A 192 9.09 -9.88 -0.15
CA ASP A 192 9.88 -9.99 1.08
C ASP A 192 9.06 -9.71 2.35
N VAL A 193 7.75 -9.49 2.23
CA VAL A 193 6.86 -9.07 3.33
C VAL A 193 6.97 -9.99 4.54
N GLU A 194 6.83 -11.30 4.33
CA GLU A 194 6.81 -12.30 5.41
C GLU A 194 8.16 -12.34 6.15
N THR A 195 9.27 -12.28 5.39
CA THR A 195 10.62 -12.20 5.96
C THR A 195 10.82 -10.94 6.78
N LYS A 196 10.49 -9.77 6.23
CA LYS A 196 10.69 -8.47 6.92
C LYS A 196 9.76 -8.31 8.11
N LEU A 197 8.52 -8.79 8.01
CA LEU A 197 7.57 -8.82 9.13
C LEU A 197 8.12 -9.65 10.28
N THR A 198 8.59 -10.86 9.96
CA THR A 198 9.20 -11.78 10.93
C THR A 198 10.45 -11.17 11.58
N GLU A 199 11.32 -10.53 10.79
CA GLU A 199 12.52 -9.84 11.30
C GLU A 199 12.17 -8.65 12.19
N THR A 200 11.15 -7.88 11.83
CA THR A 200 10.65 -6.75 12.62
C THR A 200 10.10 -7.22 13.96
N VAL A 201 9.20 -8.21 13.95
CA VAL A 201 8.62 -8.78 15.18
C VAL A 201 9.69 -9.39 16.08
N ALA A 202 10.62 -10.18 15.51
CA ALA A 202 11.72 -10.77 16.26
C ALA A 202 12.61 -9.71 16.92
N ARG A 203 12.90 -8.63 16.19
CA ARG A 203 13.71 -7.50 16.70
C ARG A 203 13.00 -6.80 17.85
N LEU A 204 11.73 -6.46 17.69
CA LEU A 204 10.95 -5.78 18.74
C LEU A 204 10.92 -6.62 20.03
N ILE A 205 10.63 -7.92 19.92
CA ILE A 205 10.60 -8.82 21.08
C ILE A 205 12.00 -8.97 21.71
N ASP A 206 13.05 -9.20 20.90
CA ASP A 206 14.42 -9.37 21.42
C ASP A 206 14.89 -8.12 22.18
N ARG A 207 14.67 -6.93 21.62
CA ARG A 207 15.06 -5.67 22.27
C ARG A 207 14.30 -5.42 23.56
N ALA A 208 13.01 -5.71 23.59
CA ALA A 208 12.22 -5.58 24.81
C ALA A 208 12.67 -6.58 25.89
N LEU A 209 12.89 -7.84 25.54
CA LEU A 209 13.40 -8.83 26.50
C LEU A 209 14.82 -8.53 26.99
N ALA A 210 15.64 -7.86 26.17
CA ALA A 210 16.94 -7.34 26.59
C ALA A 210 16.85 -6.12 27.54
N GLY A 211 15.64 -5.66 27.86
CA GLY A 211 15.38 -4.53 28.76
C GLY A 211 15.45 -3.15 28.10
N SER A 212 15.47 -3.07 26.76
CA SER A 212 15.45 -1.78 26.06
C SER A 212 14.08 -1.10 26.22
N THR A 213 14.08 0.23 26.24
CA THR A 213 12.87 1.02 25.97
C THR A 213 12.66 1.03 24.46
N VAL A 214 11.62 0.36 23.96
CA VAL A 214 11.42 0.17 22.51
C VAL A 214 10.29 1.05 22.00
N LEU A 215 10.58 1.89 21.02
CA LEU A 215 9.60 2.65 20.23
C LEU A 215 9.58 2.09 18.80
N ALA A 216 8.44 1.53 18.39
CA ALA A 216 8.15 1.20 17.00
C ALA A 216 7.30 2.33 16.39
N THR A 217 7.70 2.85 15.24
CA THR A 217 6.93 3.89 14.53
C THR A 217 6.31 3.34 13.26
N ALA A 218 5.02 3.56 13.05
CA ALA A 218 4.25 2.98 11.94
C ALA A 218 3.04 3.85 11.58
N SER A 219 2.40 3.58 10.42
CA SER A 219 1.06 4.10 10.14
C SER A 219 0.03 3.52 11.11
N GLY A 220 -1.17 4.10 11.19
CA GLY A 220 -2.18 3.66 12.15
C GLY A 220 -2.54 2.17 12.00
N LEU A 221 -2.83 1.74 10.77
CA LEU A 221 -3.23 0.36 10.49
C LEU A 221 -2.08 -0.64 10.54
N THR A 222 -0.89 -0.26 10.06
CA THR A 222 0.33 -1.09 10.22
C THR A 222 0.68 -1.24 11.70
N GLY A 223 0.52 -0.18 12.50
CA GLY A 223 0.72 -0.22 13.95
C GLY A 223 -0.24 -1.17 14.66
N LEU A 224 -1.53 -1.14 14.30
CA LEU A 224 -2.52 -2.10 14.79
C LEU A 224 -2.15 -3.54 14.39
N HIS A 225 -1.76 -3.77 13.14
CA HIS A 225 -1.35 -5.10 12.68
C HIS A 225 -0.13 -5.62 13.47
N LEU A 226 0.89 -4.77 13.69
CA LEU A 226 2.04 -5.14 14.53
C LEU A 226 1.64 -5.45 15.98
N ALA A 227 0.75 -4.64 16.57
CA ALA A 227 0.27 -4.88 17.94
C ALA A 227 -0.46 -6.23 18.04
N TYR A 228 -1.31 -6.55 17.05
CA TYR A 228 -1.99 -7.84 16.95
C TYR A 228 -1.00 -9.01 16.92
N LEU A 229 -0.01 -8.95 16.02
CA LEU A 229 1.02 -9.98 15.89
C LEU A 229 1.84 -10.16 17.16
N LEU A 230 2.33 -9.06 17.76
CA LEU A 230 3.15 -9.10 18.96
C LEU A 230 2.36 -9.63 20.17
N GLY A 231 1.13 -9.19 20.35
CA GLY A 231 0.28 -9.63 21.47
C GLY A 231 -0.02 -11.13 21.42
N HIS A 232 -0.32 -11.65 20.24
CA HIS A 232 -0.57 -13.08 20.05
C HIS A 232 0.72 -13.91 20.03
N ALA A 233 1.82 -13.38 19.48
CA ALA A 233 3.13 -14.02 19.56
C ALA A 233 3.59 -14.17 21.02
N ASN A 234 3.33 -13.17 21.88
CA ASN A 234 3.60 -13.29 23.32
C ASN A 234 2.95 -14.52 23.95
N VAL A 235 1.67 -14.75 23.63
CA VAL A 235 0.90 -15.91 24.13
C VAL A 235 1.50 -17.22 23.60
N GLN A 236 1.78 -17.29 22.29
CA GLN A 236 2.31 -18.52 21.68
C GLN A 236 3.74 -18.86 22.14
N LEU A 237 4.55 -17.84 22.43
CA LEU A 237 5.93 -17.98 22.90
C LEU A 237 6.05 -18.12 24.43
N ASP A 238 4.95 -17.97 25.18
CA ASP A 238 4.90 -17.95 26.64
C ASP A 238 5.82 -16.87 27.24
N ILE A 239 5.74 -15.65 26.70
CA ILE A 239 6.47 -14.47 27.20
C ILE A 239 5.51 -13.35 27.61
N SER A 240 6.00 -12.43 28.45
CA SER A 240 5.21 -11.33 28.99
C SER A 240 5.87 -9.98 28.69
N VAL A 241 5.89 -9.59 27.41
CA VAL A 241 6.36 -8.26 26.98
C VAL A 241 5.16 -7.30 26.90
N PRO A 242 5.06 -6.27 27.74
CA PRO A 242 3.99 -5.27 27.63
C PRO A 242 4.07 -4.52 26.30
N ILE A 243 2.91 -4.30 25.68
CA ILE A 243 2.78 -3.55 24.42
C ILE A 243 1.82 -2.38 24.64
N ARG A 244 2.21 -1.20 24.19
CA ARG A 244 1.42 0.04 24.24
C ARG A 244 1.19 0.53 22.83
N LEU A 245 -0.07 0.68 22.44
CA LEU A 245 -0.47 1.25 21.16
C LEU A 245 -0.98 2.66 21.42
N VAL A 246 -0.40 3.67 20.74
CA VAL A 246 -0.48 5.07 21.18
C VAL A 246 -0.88 6.01 20.04
N GLY A 247 -1.68 7.02 20.35
CA GLY A 247 -2.10 8.04 19.40
C GLY A 247 -2.99 7.45 18.30
N HIS A 248 -2.82 7.91 17.07
CA HIS A 248 -3.57 7.41 15.90
C HIS A 248 -3.39 5.91 15.63
N ALA A 249 -2.33 5.27 16.13
CA ALA A 249 -2.20 3.82 16.02
C ALA A 249 -3.17 3.08 16.94
N ALA A 250 -3.59 3.70 18.05
CA ALA A 250 -4.54 3.14 19.00
C ALA A 250 -5.99 3.25 18.51
N THR A 251 -6.31 4.31 17.76
CA THR A 251 -7.68 4.62 17.37
C THR A 251 -8.35 3.48 16.57
N PRO A 252 -7.73 2.89 15.53
CA PRO A 252 -8.32 1.76 14.82
C PRO A 252 -8.55 0.54 15.72
N ALA A 253 -7.69 0.31 16.72
CA ALA A 253 -7.84 -0.80 17.65
C ALA A 253 -9.12 -0.66 18.48
N ASP A 254 -9.35 0.54 19.02
CA ASP A 254 -10.54 0.82 19.84
C ASP A 254 -11.81 0.85 18.99
N ARG A 255 -11.78 1.47 17.81
CA ARG A 255 -12.93 1.54 16.88
C ARG A 255 -13.38 0.18 16.39
N LEU A 256 -12.43 -0.68 16.04
CA LEU A 256 -12.68 -2.05 15.60
C LEU A 256 -12.81 -3.04 16.78
N ASN A 257 -12.90 -2.54 18.01
CA ASN A 257 -13.12 -3.31 19.23
C ASN A 257 -12.16 -4.50 19.36
N TYR A 258 -10.86 -4.24 19.24
CA TYR A 258 -9.83 -5.24 19.46
C TYR A 258 -9.61 -5.47 20.96
N ASP A 259 -9.52 -6.74 21.35
CA ASP A 259 -9.02 -7.20 22.65
C ASP A 259 -7.79 -8.06 22.41
N ILE A 260 -6.61 -7.41 22.33
CA ILE A 260 -5.35 -8.07 21.99
C ILE A 260 -4.57 -8.36 23.28
N PRO A 261 -4.09 -9.60 23.50
CA PRO A 261 -3.34 -9.95 24.71
C PRO A 261 -2.08 -9.08 24.89
N SER A 262 -1.82 -8.66 26.13
CA SER A 262 -0.66 -7.83 26.49
C SER A 262 -0.59 -6.44 25.86
N VAL A 263 -1.62 -6.01 25.11
CA VAL A 263 -1.70 -4.69 24.49
C VAL A 263 -2.58 -3.78 25.33
N SER A 264 -2.14 -2.53 25.51
CA SER A 264 -2.96 -1.44 26.07
C SER A 264 -3.00 -0.27 25.09
N THR A 265 -4.17 0.33 24.92
CA THR A 265 -4.39 1.47 24.02
C THR A 265 -4.35 2.78 24.79
N HIS A 266 -3.69 3.79 24.21
CA HIS A 266 -3.54 5.14 24.78
C HIS A 266 -3.70 6.17 23.66
N GLN A 267 -4.94 6.56 23.35
CA GLN A 267 -5.22 7.53 22.28
C GLN A 267 -4.58 8.90 22.56
N GLU A 268 -4.54 9.32 23.82
CA GLU A 268 -3.95 10.58 24.25
C GLU A 268 -2.99 10.38 25.43
N PHE A 269 -1.95 11.21 25.50
CA PHE A 269 -1.04 11.26 26.64
C PHE A 269 -0.40 12.64 26.80
N THR A 270 -0.22 13.07 28.05
CA THR A 270 0.42 14.36 28.38
C THR A 270 1.94 14.23 28.53
N ASP A 271 2.42 13.19 29.20
CA ASP A 271 3.84 12.99 29.48
C ASP A 271 4.34 11.72 28.78
N PRO A 272 5.22 11.85 27.74
CA PRO A 272 5.78 10.70 27.04
C PRO A 272 6.47 9.67 27.96
N THR A 273 7.04 10.12 29.08
CA THR A 273 7.76 9.24 30.02
C THR A 273 6.83 8.29 30.76
N THR A 274 5.52 8.56 30.79
CA THR A 274 4.52 7.65 31.36
C THR A 274 4.11 6.52 30.41
N ILE A 275 4.45 6.68 29.12
CA ILE A 275 4.13 5.74 28.05
C ILE A 275 5.35 4.90 27.67
N LEU A 276 6.56 5.37 27.96
CA LEU A 276 7.81 4.67 27.67
C LEU A 276 8.35 3.96 28.92
N ASP A 277 8.56 2.66 28.83
CA ASP A 277 9.15 1.86 29.91
C ASP A 277 10.20 0.88 29.38
N SER A 278 11.21 0.59 30.20
CA SER A 278 12.20 -0.45 29.93
C SER A 278 11.52 -1.82 29.84
N GLY A 279 11.83 -2.57 28.79
CA GLY A 279 11.22 -3.88 28.51
C GLY A 279 9.80 -3.83 27.98
N CYS A 280 9.31 -2.65 27.57
CA CYS A 280 8.02 -2.43 26.94
C CYS A 280 8.21 -2.08 25.45
N ILE A 281 7.28 -2.52 24.61
CA ILE A 281 7.17 -2.08 23.21
C ILE A 281 6.09 -1.01 23.13
N THR A 282 6.44 0.18 22.62
CA THR A 282 5.49 1.26 22.36
C THR A 282 5.35 1.45 20.85
N ILE A 283 4.14 1.46 20.31
CA ILE A 283 3.84 1.62 18.88
C ILE A 283 3.08 2.92 18.69
N ALA A 284 3.58 3.81 17.83
CA ALA A 284 2.95 5.11 17.56
C ALA A 284 3.17 5.58 16.11
N GLY A 285 2.30 6.45 15.61
CA GLY A 285 2.50 7.15 14.33
C GLY A 285 2.95 8.60 14.50
N PRO A 286 3.53 9.22 13.44
CA PRO A 286 3.73 8.69 12.08
C PRO A 286 4.91 7.70 11.95
N GLU A 287 5.07 7.10 10.76
CA GLU A 287 6.13 6.13 10.43
C GLU A 287 7.55 6.65 10.65
N VAL A 288 7.80 7.90 10.24
CA VAL A 288 9.06 8.60 10.44
C VAL A 288 8.79 9.76 11.40
N PRO A 289 9.23 9.66 12.67
CA PRO A 289 9.07 10.76 13.61
C PRO A 289 10.03 11.91 13.26
N SER A 290 9.71 13.09 13.76
CA SER A 290 10.52 14.29 13.72
C SER A 290 10.77 14.77 15.16
N ARG A 291 11.95 15.35 15.43
CA ARG A 291 12.32 15.77 16.79
C ARG A 291 11.46 16.92 17.34
N GLU A 292 10.92 17.74 16.45
CA GLU A 292 10.18 18.96 16.79
C GLU A 292 8.69 18.84 16.46
N GLY A 293 8.25 17.69 15.97
CA GLY A 293 6.87 17.51 15.53
C GLY A 293 5.89 17.35 16.69
N PRO A 294 4.61 17.68 16.47
CA PRO A 294 3.59 17.62 17.50
C PRO A 294 2.95 16.22 17.66
N LYS A 295 3.22 15.28 16.75
CA LYS A 295 2.53 13.99 16.71
C LYS A 295 3.04 13.04 17.79
N SER A 296 2.31 11.95 18.02
CA SER A 296 2.62 11.01 19.11
C SER A 296 4.02 10.41 18.98
N ALA A 297 4.40 9.89 17.81
CA ALA A 297 5.74 9.34 17.60
C ALA A 297 6.84 10.41 17.69
N ASP A 298 6.58 11.66 17.28
CA ASP A 298 7.53 12.77 17.40
C ASP A 298 7.90 13.01 18.87
N ARG A 299 6.88 13.17 19.72
CA ARG A 299 7.04 13.42 21.17
C ARG A 299 7.70 12.25 21.90
N LEU A 300 7.36 11.01 21.53
CA LEU A 300 7.97 9.81 22.09
C LEU A 300 9.43 9.67 21.64
N PHE A 301 9.71 9.92 20.36
CA PHE A 301 11.07 9.86 19.82
C PHE A 301 11.98 10.90 20.48
N ALA A 302 11.54 12.16 20.59
CA ALA A 302 12.28 13.23 21.26
C ALA A 302 12.61 12.93 22.74
N THR A 303 11.93 11.96 23.35
CA THR A 303 12.21 11.52 24.73
C THR A 303 13.32 10.47 24.79
N ILE A 304 13.48 9.66 23.74
CA ILE A 304 14.43 8.53 23.72
C ILE A 304 15.63 8.75 22.81
N ASP A 305 15.61 9.78 21.96
CA ASP A 305 16.57 9.91 20.85
C ASP A 305 18.02 10.00 21.30
N ASP A 306 18.31 10.53 22.49
CA ASP A 306 19.63 10.61 23.10
C ASP A 306 19.91 9.50 24.15
N ASP A 307 18.99 8.54 24.33
CA ASP A 307 19.15 7.42 25.27
C ASP A 307 19.81 6.19 24.61
N PRO A 308 21.07 5.85 24.93
CA PRO A 308 21.76 4.69 24.36
C PRO A 308 21.16 3.33 24.78
N GLY A 309 20.30 3.31 25.80
CA GLY A 309 19.55 2.12 26.23
C GLY A 309 18.23 1.91 25.47
N ALA A 310 17.79 2.91 24.70
CA ALA A 310 16.55 2.85 23.93
C ALA A 310 16.77 2.34 22.50
N THR A 311 15.69 1.87 21.89
CA THR A 311 15.65 1.42 20.49
C THR A 311 14.47 2.04 19.75
N LEU A 312 14.74 2.68 18.63
CA LEU A 312 13.75 3.08 17.62
C LEU A 312 13.72 2.04 16.49
N VAL A 313 12.53 1.57 16.13
CA VAL A 313 12.29 0.73 14.95
C VAL A 313 11.25 1.41 14.06
N GLN A 314 11.67 1.94 12.92
CA GLN A 314 10.78 2.60 11.96
C GLN A 314 10.23 1.57 10.97
N VAL A 315 8.91 1.40 10.94
CA VAL A 315 8.22 0.50 10.01
C VAL A 315 7.56 1.36 8.94
N LEU A 316 8.15 1.34 7.76
CA LEU A 316 7.81 2.21 6.64
C LEU A 316 6.94 1.48 5.63
N SER A 317 5.86 2.11 5.17
CA SER A 317 5.04 1.61 4.05
C SER A 317 5.22 2.41 2.77
N GLY A 318 5.71 3.65 2.87
CA GLY A 318 5.85 4.59 1.75
C GLY A 318 7.29 5.00 1.40
N THR A 319 7.42 6.17 0.79
CA THR A 319 8.69 6.71 0.23
C THR A 319 9.48 7.60 1.20
N ASN A 320 9.00 7.77 2.43
CA ASN A 320 9.65 8.61 3.43
C ASN A 320 11.05 8.09 3.76
N SER A 321 12.02 9.01 3.83
CA SER A 321 13.38 8.67 4.24
C SER A 321 13.43 8.48 5.76
N PRO A 322 13.85 7.30 6.27
CA PRO A 322 13.93 7.09 7.71
C PRO A 322 15.06 7.88 8.34
N ILE A 323 14.93 8.12 9.64
CA ILE A 323 16.04 8.53 10.50
C ILE A 323 17.09 7.42 10.49
N ARG A 324 18.34 7.76 10.19
CA ARG A 324 19.45 6.79 10.15
C ARG A 324 20.36 6.84 11.38
N THR A 325 20.32 7.93 12.14
CA THR A 325 21.22 8.16 13.27
C THR A 325 20.53 8.93 14.39
N ALA A 326 20.73 8.46 15.63
CA ALA A 326 20.35 9.10 16.88
C ALA A 326 21.33 8.63 17.99
N GLY A 327 21.19 9.13 19.22
CA GLY A 327 21.90 8.59 20.39
C GLY A 327 21.36 7.21 20.83
N CYS A 328 20.10 6.90 20.54
CA CYS A 328 19.53 5.57 20.67
C CYS A 328 19.89 4.63 19.52
N THR A 329 19.62 3.34 19.68
CA THR A 329 19.74 2.38 18.57
C THR A 329 18.61 2.64 17.57
N VAL A 330 18.93 2.74 16.28
CA VAL A 330 17.94 3.01 15.23
C VAL A 330 17.92 1.90 14.21
N HIS A 331 16.71 1.49 13.85
CA HIS A 331 16.40 0.54 12.81
C HIS A 331 15.31 1.09 11.91
N ASP A 332 15.30 0.64 10.66
CA ASP A 332 14.22 0.87 9.71
C ASP A 332 13.96 -0.40 8.90
N GLU A 333 12.69 -0.66 8.63
CA GLU A 333 12.24 -1.78 7.81
C GLU A 333 11.09 -1.31 6.92
N PHE A 334 11.18 -1.64 5.62
CA PHE A 334 10.11 -1.38 4.66
C PHE A 334 9.14 -2.55 4.62
N LEU A 335 7.94 -2.35 5.16
CA LEU A 335 6.87 -3.31 5.23
C LEU A 335 5.66 -2.79 4.44
N SER A 336 5.49 -3.34 3.24
CA SER A 336 4.38 -2.99 2.35
C SER A 336 3.65 -4.29 1.99
N ASN A 337 2.44 -4.47 2.52
CA ASN A 337 1.73 -5.75 2.54
C ASN A 337 1.01 -6.05 1.22
N HIS A 338 1.78 -6.28 0.17
CA HIS A 338 1.28 -6.71 -1.15
C HIS A 338 1.63 -8.18 -1.42
N PRO A 339 0.98 -8.83 -2.41
CA PRO A 339 1.37 -10.14 -2.91
C PRO A 339 2.74 -10.10 -3.57
N SER A 340 3.35 -11.27 -3.74
CA SER A 340 4.46 -11.41 -4.69
C SER A 340 3.92 -11.35 -6.12
N ARG A 341 4.81 -11.12 -7.09
CA ARG A 341 4.43 -11.11 -8.51
C ARG A 341 3.87 -12.45 -8.97
N GLU A 342 4.39 -13.54 -8.43
CA GLU A 342 3.95 -14.90 -8.72
C GLU A 342 2.52 -15.13 -8.20
N LYS A 343 2.18 -14.57 -7.02
CA LYS A 343 0.81 -14.62 -6.48
C LYS A 343 -0.16 -13.79 -7.33
N ILE A 344 0.28 -12.64 -7.86
CA ILE A 344 -0.51 -11.85 -8.82
C ILE A 344 -0.77 -12.64 -10.11
N ASP A 345 0.27 -13.27 -10.66
CA ASP A 345 0.16 -14.06 -11.89
C ASP A 345 -0.82 -15.24 -11.70
N ALA A 346 -0.69 -15.96 -10.57
CA ALA A 346 -1.57 -17.07 -10.21
C ALA A 346 -3.02 -16.61 -10.01
N LEU A 347 -3.25 -15.43 -9.44
CA LEU A 347 -4.58 -14.85 -9.29
C LEU A 347 -5.26 -14.66 -10.64
N VAL A 348 -4.57 -14.04 -11.61
CA VAL A 348 -5.13 -13.80 -12.94
C VAL A 348 -5.38 -15.12 -13.67
N ASP A 349 -4.46 -16.08 -13.57
CA ASP A 349 -4.62 -17.41 -14.16
C ASP A 349 -5.78 -18.20 -13.53
N GLN A 350 -6.09 -17.98 -12.24
CA GLN A 350 -7.20 -18.63 -11.56
C GLN A 350 -8.55 -17.99 -11.89
N LEU A 351 -8.64 -16.66 -11.90
CA LEU A 351 -9.88 -15.94 -12.23
C LEU A 351 -10.20 -16.01 -13.72
N THR A 352 -9.19 -16.17 -14.58
CA THR A 352 -9.32 -16.23 -16.05
C THR A 352 -10.14 -15.09 -16.68
N PRO A 353 -9.96 -13.82 -16.27
CA PRO A 353 -10.82 -12.74 -16.71
C PRO A 353 -10.64 -12.45 -18.21
N MET A 354 -11.69 -11.91 -18.84
CA MET A 354 -11.63 -11.44 -20.23
C MET A 354 -10.71 -10.23 -20.34
N HIS A 355 -10.84 -9.26 -19.44
CA HIS A 355 -10.02 -8.07 -19.36
C HIS A 355 -9.26 -7.98 -18.04
N VAL A 356 -8.01 -7.51 -18.11
CA VAL A 356 -7.23 -7.10 -16.93
C VAL A 356 -6.78 -5.67 -17.14
N VAL A 357 -7.15 -4.76 -16.26
CA VAL A 357 -6.66 -3.38 -16.25
C VAL A 357 -5.63 -3.24 -15.14
N ILE A 358 -4.40 -2.88 -15.50
CA ILE A 358 -3.30 -2.74 -14.53
C ILE A 358 -3.34 -1.35 -13.87
N LEU A 359 -3.54 -1.37 -12.56
CA LEU A 359 -3.55 -0.22 -11.64
C LEU A 359 -2.32 -0.26 -10.72
N HIS A 360 -2.05 0.87 -10.04
CA HIS A 360 -1.04 1.01 -8.96
C HIS A 360 0.38 0.52 -9.31
N GLN A 361 0.72 0.52 -10.60
CA GLN A 361 2.07 0.32 -11.13
C GLN A 361 2.24 1.07 -12.45
N LYS A 362 3.46 1.50 -12.78
CA LYS A 362 3.75 2.26 -14.00
C LYS A 362 5.00 1.80 -14.76
N GLY A 363 5.06 2.19 -16.04
CA GLY A 363 6.23 1.99 -16.89
C GLY A 363 6.64 0.50 -17.01
N PRO A 364 7.94 0.18 -16.98
CA PRO A 364 8.43 -1.19 -17.21
C PRO A 364 7.86 -2.23 -16.26
N ALA A 365 7.47 -1.84 -15.04
CA ALA A 365 6.88 -2.72 -14.05
C ALA A 365 5.47 -3.19 -14.48
N ALA A 366 4.68 -2.28 -15.08
CA ALA A 366 3.36 -2.59 -15.62
C ALA A 366 3.43 -3.22 -17.02
N ASP A 367 4.36 -2.77 -17.88
CA ASP A 367 4.52 -3.26 -19.26
C ASP A 367 4.75 -4.77 -19.36
N ARG A 368 5.31 -5.40 -18.31
CA ARG A 368 5.52 -6.85 -18.25
C ARG A 368 4.24 -7.68 -18.40
N TYR A 369 3.08 -7.09 -18.12
CA TYR A 369 1.79 -7.79 -18.18
C TYR A 369 1.19 -7.80 -19.60
N LYS A 370 1.71 -6.97 -20.52
CA LYS A 370 1.26 -6.96 -21.92
C LYS A 370 1.46 -8.35 -22.54
N ASP A 371 0.39 -8.89 -23.15
CA ASP A 371 0.35 -10.22 -23.77
C ASP A 371 0.71 -11.41 -22.86
N LYS A 372 0.79 -11.21 -21.53
CA LYS A 372 1.21 -12.25 -20.61
C LYS A 372 0.14 -13.33 -20.45
N PHE A 373 -1.06 -12.89 -20.08
CA PHE A 373 -2.18 -13.76 -19.72
C PHE A 373 -3.01 -14.17 -20.94
N ALA A 374 -3.91 -15.13 -20.76
CA ALA A 374 -4.98 -15.43 -21.71
C ALA A 374 -6.15 -14.42 -21.58
N SER A 375 -5.82 -13.14 -21.49
CA SER A 375 -6.73 -12.01 -21.23
C SER A 375 -6.31 -10.78 -22.05
N TYR A 376 -7.25 -9.87 -22.27
CA TYR A 376 -6.97 -8.54 -22.83
C TYR A 376 -6.44 -7.60 -21.74
N VAL A 377 -5.10 -7.49 -21.68
CA VAL A 377 -4.42 -6.70 -20.66
C VAL A 377 -4.23 -5.26 -21.10
N TRP A 378 -4.82 -4.36 -20.33
CA TRP A 378 -4.70 -2.91 -20.45
C TRP A 378 -3.60 -2.37 -19.54
N VAL A 379 -2.61 -1.72 -20.16
CA VAL A 379 -1.49 -1.05 -19.49
C VAL A 379 -1.32 0.31 -20.15
N THR A 380 -2.13 1.27 -19.70
CA THR A 380 -2.14 2.65 -20.18
C THR A 380 -1.62 3.59 -19.10
N ASP A 381 -0.98 4.68 -19.50
CA ASP A 381 -0.47 5.75 -18.63
C ASP A 381 -1.10 7.08 -19.08
N ASP A 382 -2.43 7.08 -19.24
CA ASP A 382 -3.19 8.20 -19.79
C ASP A 382 -4.59 8.28 -19.15
N GLN A 383 -5.24 9.44 -19.31
CA GLN A 383 -6.63 9.68 -18.92
C GLN A 383 -7.58 9.47 -20.12
N THR A 384 -7.23 8.64 -21.10
CA THR A 384 -8.14 8.37 -22.23
C THR A 384 -9.22 7.39 -21.77
N ARG A 385 -10.46 7.58 -22.23
CA ARG A 385 -11.52 6.58 -22.10
C ARG A 385 -11.22 5.38 -22.99
N HIS A 386 -11.18 4.18 -22.42
CA HIS A 386 -10.92 2.92 -23.11
C HIS A 386 -12.14 2.01 -23.02
N THR A 387 -12.67 1.61 -24.18
CA THR A 387 -13.80 0.68 -24.27
C THR A 387 -13.37 -0.76 -23.99
N LEU A 388 -14.06 -1.42 -23.07
CA LEU A 388 -13.90 -2.84 -22.75
C LEU A 388 -14.92 -3.70 -23.51
N LEU A 389 -16.19 -3.27 -23.50
CA LEU A 389 -17.32 -3.98 -24.12
C LEU A 389 -18.19 -2.98 -24.89
N ASP A 390 -18.53 -3.30 -26.14
CA ASP A 390 -19.51 -2.57 -26.93
C ASP A 390 -20.44 -3.52 -27.70
N GLU A 391 -21.26 -2.99 -28.60
CA GLU A 391 -22.19 -3.76 -29.45
C GLU A 391 -21.51 -4.83 -30.33
N ARG A 392 -20.20 -4.74 -30.55
CA ARG A 392 -19.39 -5.70 -31.31
C ARG A 392 -18.75 -6.76 -30.40
N GLY A 393 -18.89 -6.62 -29.09
CA GLY A 393 -18.35 -7.51 -28.07
C GLY A 393 -17.10 -6.95 -27.40
N TRP A 394 -16.28 -7.86 -26.85
CA TRP A 394 -15.07 -7.51 -26.11
C TRP A 394 -14.03 -6.83 -27.02
N THR A 395 -13.54 -5.68 -26.58
CA THR A 395 -12.66 -4.82 -27.36
C THR A 395 -11.20 -4.96 -26.89
N PRO A 396 -10.31 -5.59 -27.68
CA PRO A 396 -8.92 -5.77 -27.27
C PRO A 396 -8.12 -4.46 -27.36
N PRO A 397 -7.11 -4.25 -26.48
CA PRO A 397 -6.15 -3.17 -26.64
C PRO A 397 -5.40 -3.23 -27.98
N PRO A 398 -4.93 -2.08 -28.51
CA PRO A 398 -4.33 -2.01 -29.84
C PRO A 398 -2.99 -2.77 -29.97
N TRP A 399 -2.29 -3.04 -28.87
CA TRP A 399 -1.04 -3.80 -28.86
C TRP A 399 -1.21 -5.31 -28.73
N VAL A 400 -2.42 -5.83 -28.50
CA VAL A 400 -2.64 -7.27 -28.28
C VAL A 400 -2.30 -8.08 -29.51
N SER A 401 -1.42 -9.06 -29.34
CA SER A 401 -1.02 -9.96 -30.43
C SER A 401 -2.15 -10.88 -30.91
N THR A 402 -2.08 -11.34 -32.15
CA THR A 402 -3.02 -12.34 -32.70
C THR A 402 -3.04 -13.63 -31.87
N MET A 403 -1.89 -14.04 -31.31
CA MET A 403 -1.79 -15.22 -30.45
C MET A 403 -2.55 -15.03 -29.14
N THR A 404 -2.48 -13.86 -28.52
CA THR A 404 -3.25 -13.54 -27.32
C THR A 404 -4.75 -13.52 -27.63
N ARG A 405 -5.18 -12.92 -28.74
CA ARG A 405 -6.60 -12.97 -29.17
C ARG A 405 -7.12 -14.41 -29.28
N GLN A 406 -6.34 -15.29 -29.92
CA GLN A 406 -6.71 -16.70 -30.02
C GLN A 406 -6.78 -17.41 -28.66
N ARG A 407 -5.86 -17.10 -27.73
CA ARG A 407 -5.90 -17.65 -26.36
C ARG A 407 -7.17 -17.21 -25.61
N VAL A 408 -7.54 -15.93 -25.72
CA VAL A 408 -8.75 -15.37 -25.10
C VAL A 408 -10.03 -16.01 -25.68
N GLU A 409 -10.11 -16.15 -27.01
CA GLU A 409 -11.23 -16.81 -27.69
C GLU A 409 -11.34 -18.29 -27.31
N GLN A 410 -10.20 -18.99 -27.17
CA GLN A 410 -10.18 -20.39 -26.72
C GLN A 410 -10.52 -20.54 -25.24
N SER A 411 -10.15 -19.59 -24.40
CA SER A 411 -10.50 -19.59 -22.98
C SER A 411 -12.00 -19.41 -22.81
N SER A 412 -12.56 -18.35 -23.43
CA SER A 412 -13.99 -18.02 -23.35
C SER A 412 -14.94 -19.09 -23.89
N THR A 413 -14.47 -19.96 -24.78
CA THR A 413 -15.24 -21.11 -25.29
C THR A 413 -15.14 -22.37 -24.42
N ASN A 414 -14.09 -22.48 -23.59
CA ASN A 414 -13.86 -23.62 -22.70
C ASN A 414 -14.32 -23.37 -21.25
N THR A 415 -14.48 -22.11 -20.83
CA THR A 415 -15.03 -21.80 -19.53
C THR A 415 -16.50 -22.18 -19.50
N SER A 416 -16.82 -23.24 -18.75
CA SER A 416 -18.18 -23.48 -18.29
C SER A 416 -18.51 -22.33 -17.35
N ARG A 417 -19.00 -21.22 -17.90
CA ARG A 417 -19.44 -20.09 -17.10
C ARG A 417 -20.35 -20.61 -16.01
N TYR A 418 -20.18 -20.16 -14.77
CA TYR A 418 -21.27 -20.20 -13.80
C TYR A 418 -22.35 -19.19 -14.26
N MET A 419 -22.89 -19.41 -15.46
CA MET A 419 -24.09 -18.78 -15.95
C MET A 419 -25.25 -19.45 -15.23
N GLY A 420 -26.09 -18.65 -14.57
CA GLY A 420 -27.40 -19.17 -14.20
C GLY A 420 -28.14 -18.23 -13.29
N ASP A 421 -28.94 -17.34 -13.86
CA ASP A 421 -30.41 -17.36 -13.73
C ASP A 421 -30.98 -17.35 -12.28
N GLY A 422 -30.18 -16.97 -11.29
CA GLY A 422 -30.46 -17.23 -9.87
C GLY A 422 -29.93 -16.20 -8.89
N LEU A 423 -29.25 -15.15 -9.34
CA LEU A 423 -28.92 -14.02 -8.46
C LEU A 423 -30.14 -13.14 -8.12
N GLU A 424 -31.25 -13.29 -8.84
CA GLU A 424 -32.54 -12.69 -8.46
C GLU A 424 -33.27 -13.50 -7.37
N GLU A 425 -33.02 -14.81 -7.24
CA GLU A 425 -33.64 -15.68 -6.21
C GLU A 425 -32.70 -16.01 -5.03
N ALA A 426 -31.40 -15.72 -5.10
CA ALA A 426 -30.41 -16.25 -4.16
C ALA A 426 -29.43 -15.22 -3.58
N ASP A 427 -29.94 -14.13 -2.98
CA ASP A 427 -29.16 -13.43 -1.94
C ASP A 427 -28.81 -14.38 -0.76
N GLY A 428 -29.52 -15.51 -0.63
CA GLY A 428 -29.29 -16.53 0.40
C GLY A 428 -28.53 -17.80 -0.03
N GLY A 429 -28.05 -17.90 -1.28
CA GLY A 429 -27.50 -19.16 -1.81
C GLY A 429 -26.02 -19.17 -2.20
N LEU A 430 -25.45 -18.03 -2.63
CA LEU A 430 -24.04 -17.93 -2.99
C LEU A 430 -23.21 -17.58 -1.75
N LEU A 431 -22.31 -18.48 -1.37
CA LEU A 431 -21.44 -18.30 -0.22
C LEU A 431 -20.19 -17.53 -0.65
N PHE A 432 -20.27 -16.20 -0.60
CA PHE A 432 -19.08 -15.35 -0.72
C PHE A 432 -18.20 -15.47 0.53
N PRO A 433 -16.88 -15.25 0.40
CA PRO A 433 -15.99 -15.14 1.56
C PRO A 433 -16.50 -14.08 2.54
N SER A 434 -16.48 -14.38 3.84
CA SER A 434 -16.91 -13.43 4.86
C SER A 434 -15.93 -12.27 4.98
N MET A 435 -16.45 -11.06 5.20
CA MET A 435 -15.67 -9.86 5.54
C MET A 435 -15.26 -9.81 7.02
N ASP A 436 -15.84 -10.67 7.86
CA ASP A 436 -15.67 -10.58 9.31
C ASP A 436 -14.27 -10.98 9.75
N ARG A 437 -13.78 -10.28 10.78
CA ARG A 437 -12.58 -10.69 11.51
C ARG A 437 -12.77 -12.10 12.07
N ARG A 438 -11.82 -12.99 11.76
CA ARG A 438 -11.85 -14.38 12.23
C ARG A 438 -11.53 -14.46 13.73
N PRO A 439 -12.26 -15.30 14.50
CA PRO A 439 -12.00 -15.48 15.92
C PRO A 439 -10.78 -16.37 16.20
N ASP A 440 -10.36 -17.20 15.23
CA ASP A 440 -9.14 -17.99 15.31
C ASP A 440 -7.91 -17.15 14.97
N VAL A 441 -6.93 -17.19 15.86
CA VAL A 441 -5.62 -16.58 15.68
C VAL A 441 -4.73 -17.54 14.90
N ASP A 442 -4.23 -17.10 13.74
CA ASP A 442 -3.35 -17.88 12.87
C ASP A 442 -2.19 -16.99 12.39
N LEU A 443 -1.10 -16.96 13.15
CA LEU A 443 0.05 -16.09 12.89
C LEU A 443 0.77 -16.44 11.57
N GLU A 444 0.73 -17.70 11.14
CA GLU A 444 1.31 -18.10 9.85
C GLU A 444 0.49 -17.52 8.69
N ALA A 445 -0.85 -17.54 8.79
CA ALA A 445 -1.72 -16.92 7.80
C ALA A 445 -1.61 -15.38 7.72
N GLU A 446 -1.16 -14.72 8.81
CA GLU A 446 -0.78 -13.30 8.81
C GLU A 446 0.61 -13.05 8.18
N GLY A 447 1.38 -14.12 7.92
CA GLY A 447 2.72 -14.05 7.35
C GLY A 447 3.86 -14.01 8.37
N LEU A 448 3.60 -14.37 9.64
CA LEU A 448 4.61 -14.41 10.70
C LEU A 448 5.13 -15.84 10.92
N ASP A 449 6.43 -16.05 10.71
CA ASP A 449 7.11 -17.31 10.99
C ASP A 449 7.62 -17.33 12.44
N ILE A 450 6.85 -17.96 13.33
CA ILE A 450 7.16 -18.04 14.77
C ILE A 450 8.44 -18.82 15.06
N GLU A 451 8.74 -19.89 14.30
CA GLU A 451 9.97 -20.65 14.51
C GLU A 451 11.19 -19.78 14.21
N ALA A 452 11.10 -18.99 13.14
CA ALA A 452 12.17 -18.09 12.77
C ALA A 452 12.25 -16.84 13.68
N VAL A 453 11.16 -16.41 14.31
CA VAL A 453 11.20 -15.43 15.42
C VAL A 453 12.08 -15.96 16.57
N ILE A 454 11.86 -17.20 17.01
CA ILE A 454 12.63 -17.82 18.11
C ILE A 454 14.12 -17.86 17.76
N GLN A 455 14.46 -18.27 16.53
CA GLN A 455 15.84 -18.36 16.07
C GLN A 455 16.54 -16.99 15.97
N ARG A 456 15.78 -15.96 15.60
CA ARG A 456 16.29 -14.59 15.39
C ARG A 456 16.32 -13.74 16.65
N ALA A 457 15.72 -14.19 17.74
CA ALA A 457 15.72 -13.52 19.03
C ALA A 457 16.59 -14.29 20.05
N PRO A 458 17.89 -13.95 20.18
CA PRO A 458 18.80 -14.61 21.11
C PRO A 458 18.31 -14.60 22.56
N THR A 459 17.66 -13.51 22.98
CA THR A 459 17.18 -13.36 24.37
C THR A 459 16.03 -14.34 24.67
N LEU A 460 15.15 -14.57 23.69
CA LEU A 460 14.12 -15.62 23.74
C LEU A 460 14.76 -17.01 23.90
N SER A 461 15.72 -17.34 23.04
CA SER A 461 16.40 -18.63 23.04
C SER A 461 17.15 -18.94 24.35
N ALA A 462 17.68 -17.92 25.01
CA ALA A 462 18.32 -18.06 26.33
C ALA A 462 17.33 -18.39 27.44
N THR A 463 16.08 -17.95 27.31
CA THR A 463 15.01 -18.14 28.30
C THR A 463 14.40 -19.56 28.22
N HIS A 464 14.37 -20.12 27.00
CA HIS A 464 13.78 -21.45 26.72
C HIS A 464 14.79 -22.60 26.79
N SER A 465 16.07 -22.31 27.07
CA SER A 465 17.07 -23.34 27.32
C SER A 465 16.86 -23.95 28.71
N PRO A 466 16.54 -25.25 28.85
CA PRO A 466 16.41 -25.86 30.16
C PRO A 466 17.76 -25.80 30.87
N SER A 467 17.79 -25.10 32.00
CA SER A 467 18.95 -25.06 32.90
C SER A 467 19.37 -26.49 33.26
N GLN A 468 20.39 -27.02 32.58
CA GLN A 468 21.12 -28.16 33.08
C GLN A 468 21.88 -27.71 34.33
N THR A 469 21.21 -27.88 35.46
CA THR A 469 21.86 -27.85 36.76
C THR A 469 22.46 -29.25 37.02
N THR A 470 23.59 -29.28 37.72
CA THR A 470 24.41 -30.42 38.19
C THR A 470 25.31 -31.12 37.16
N GLY A 471 26.64 -31.21 37.32
CA GLY A 471 27.45 -30.90 38.51
C GLY A 471 28.97 -30.95 38.28
N SER A 472 29.69 -30.49 39.30
CA SER A 472 31.16 -30.43 39.41
C SER A 472 31.86 -31.77 39.18
N GLN A 473 33.08 -31.67 38.62
CA GLN A 473 34.35 -32.37 38.91
C GLN A 473 35.14 -32.51 37.59
N THR A 474 36.45 -32.30 37.43
CA THR A 474 37.58 -31.91 38.27
C THR A 474 38.71 -31.49 37.32
N THR A 475 39.54 -30.57 37.77
CA THR A 475 40.82 -30.10 37.19
C THR A 475 41.70 -31.18 36.53
N THR A 476 42.30 -30.85 35.37
CA THR A 476 43.72 -31.19 35.12
C THR A 476 44.41 -30.07 34.34
N HIS A 477 45.44 -29.50 34.96
CA HIS A 477 46.34 -28.51 34.37
C HIS A 477 47.19 -29.11 33.25
N SER A 478 47.44 -28.34 32.20
CA SER A 478 48.75 -28.31 31.53
C SER A 478 48.97 -26.97 30.85
N HIS A 479 49.98 -26.26 31.34
CA HIS A 479 50.53 -25.03 30.78
C HIS A 479 51.25 -25.30 29.46
N SER A 480 51.08 -24.40 28.48
CA SER A 480 52.15 -23.93 27.58
C SER A 480 51.67 -22.65 26.87
N GLN A 481 52.32 -21.52 27.13
CA GLN A 481 52.28 -20.29 26.31
C GLN A 481 53.47 -20.30 25.30
N PRO A 482 53.76 -19.21 24.55
CA PRO A 482 53.08 -18.81 23.31
C PRO A 482 54.10 -18.54 22.17
N GLN A 483 53.75 -18.69 20.88
CA GLN A 483 54.51 -18.03 19.81
C GLN A 483 53.64 -17.58 18.63
N GLU A 484 53.92 -16.35 18.21
CA GLU A 484 53.39 -15.60 17.06
C GLU A 484 53.77 -16.24 15.71
N PRO A 485 53.06 -15.90 14.61
CA PRO A 485 53.30 -16.46 13.29
C PRO A 485 54.26 -15.59 12.46
N THR A 486 55.20 -16.24 11.78
CA THR A 486 55.93 -15.67 10.64
C THR A 486 55.55 -16.35 9.33
N THR A 487 55.60 -15.52 8.32
CA THR A 487 55.13 -15.59 6.94
C THR A 487 55.97 -16.45 5.99
N SER A 488 55.37 -16.71 4.82
CA SER A 488 56.01 -17.00 3.51
C SER A 488 56.52 -18.44 3.31
N ALA A 489 56.46 -19.07 2.14
CA ALA A 489 55.89 -18.84 0.80
C ALA A 489 56.26 -20.11 -0.05
N ILE A 490 55.91 -20.10 -1.34
CA ILE A 490 56.46 -20.89 -2.48
C ILE A 490 55.59 -22.13 -2.83
N HIS A 491 54.74 -22.05 -3.87
CA HIS A 491 55.01 -22.26 -5.34
C HIS A 491 55.38 -23.73 -5.63
N GLU A 492 54.98 -24.43 -6.71
CA GLU A 492 54.21 -24.17 -7.93
C GLU A 492 54.11 -25.51 -8.69
N ALA A 493 53.26 -25.54 -9.74
CA ALA A 493 53.35 -26.31 -11.01
C ALA A 493 51.99 -27.00 -11.33
N SER A 494 51.11 -26.38 -12.12
CA SER A 494 51.11 -26.22 -13.60
C SER A 494 50.55 -27.48 -14.31
N ASP A 495 49.80 -27.45 -15.42
CA ASP A 495 49.53 -26.41 -16.43
C ASP A 495 48.45 -26.92 -17.43
N VAL A 496 48.02 -26.02 -18.35
CA VAL A 496 47.37 -26.22 -19.68
C VAL A 496 45.84 -26.42 -19.73
N GLU A 497 45.00 -25.74 -20.53
CA GLU A 497 44.91 -24.46 -21.29
C GLU A 497 43.54 -24.53 -22.01
N SER A 498 42.76 -23.43 -22.10
CA SER A 498 42.37 -22.79 -23.39
C SER A 498 41.30 -21.68 -23.25
N ARG A 499 41.76 -20.43 -23.39
CA ARG A 499 41.20 -19.26 -24.10
C ARG A 499 39.67 -19.00 -24.13
N ARG A 500 39.26 -17.84 -23.59
CA ARG A 500 38.33 -16.87 -24.22
C ARG A 500 38.53 -15.46 -23.64
N ASP A 501 38.26 -14.48 -24.50
CA ASP A 501 38.68 -13.07 -24.47
C ASP A 501 38.31 -12.27 -23.22
N GLY A 502 39.23 -11.38 -22.84
CA GLY A 502 39.07 -10.40 -21.78
C GLY A 502 38.55 -9.06 -22.28
N LYS A 503 37.67 -8.47 -21.47
CA LYS A 503 37.66 -7.04 -21.15
C LYS A 503 37.01 -6.88 -19.78
N SER A 504 37.83 -6.65 -18.75
CA SER A 504 37.34 -6.22 -17.45
C SER A 504 36.81 -4.79 -17.58
N VAL A 505 35.53 -4.60 -17.29
CA VAL A 505 34.95 -3.27 -17.11
C VAL A 505 35.15 -2.92 -15.64
N THR A 506 35.98 -1.92 -15.41
CA THR A 506 36.33 -1.33 -14.11
C THR A 506 35.17 -0.49 -13.58
N GLU A 507 34.87 -0.64 -12.29
CA GLU A 507 33.84 0.10 -11.54
C GLU A 507 34.05 1.63 -11.55
N ASP A 508 35.25 2.11 -11.88
CA ASP A 508 35.56 3.54 -12.06
C ASP A 508 34.86 4.20 -13.26
N ALA A 509 34.46 3.42 -14.29
CA ALA A 509 33.71 3.96 -15.43
C ALA A 509 32.26 4.36 -15.07
N SER A 510 31.74 3.84 -13.95
CA SER A 510 30.38 4.17 -13.48
C SER A 510 30.34 5.50 -12.72
N LEU A 511 31.41 5.83 -11.98
CA LEU A 511 31.50 7.07 -11.20
C LEU A 511 31.80 8.28 -12.07
N GLU A 512 32.68 8.15 -13.08
CA GLU A 512 32.88 9.21 -14.08
C GLU A 512 31.61 9.46 -14.92
N GLN A 513 30.82 8.42 -15.23
CA GLN A 513 29.54 8.59 -15.93
C GLN A 513 28.45 9.22 -15.05
N ILE A 514 28.48 8.98 -13.74
CA ILE A 514 27.57 9.63 -12.77
C ILE A 514 27.99 11.08 -12.55
N LEU A 515 29.28 11.37 -12.48
CA LEU A 515 29.80 12.74 -12.37
C LEU A 515 29.57 13.55 -13.66
N ASP A 516 29.80 12.97 -14.85
CA ASP A 516 29.44 13.61 -16.12
C ASP A 516 27.92 13.83 -16.27
N ARG A 517 27.09 13.00 -15.63
CA ARG A 517 25.63 13.14 -15.62
C ARG A 517 25.17 14.18 -14.59
N LEU A 518 25.85 14.29 -13.46
CA LEU A 518 25.64 15.34 -12.46
C LEU A 518 26.10 16.70 -12.99
N ASP A 519 27.27 16.79 -13.64
CA ASP A 519 27.76 18.01 -14.29
C ASP A 519 26.84 18.44 -15.45
N ARG A 520 26.23 17.49 -16.18
CA ARG A 520 25.18 17.80 -17.18
C ARG A 520 23.90 18.31 -16.53
N LEU A 521 23.45 17.73 -15.41
CA LEU A 521 22.28 18.19 -14.67
C LEU A 521 22.53 19.56 -14.01
N GLU A 522 23.73 19.79 -13.47
CA GLU A 522 24.15 21.07 -12.88
C GLU A 522 24.33 22.15 -13.95
N SER A 523 24.77 21.79 -15.17
CA SER A 523 24.77 22.70 -16.32
C SER A 523 23.37 23.00 -16.88
N THR A 524 22.38 22.15 -16.60
CA THR A 524 20.98 22.34 -16.99
C THR A 524 20.20 23.14 -15.95
N ILE A 525 20.63 23.11 -14.69
CA ILE A 525 20.15 23.96 -13.59
C ILE A 525 21.06 25.20 -13.49
N GLN A 526 21.18 25.94 -14.59
CA GLN A 526 21.46 27.37 -14.45
C GLN A 526 20.12 28.05 -14.20
N GLU A 527 19.86 28.44 -12.95
CA GLU A 527 18.74 29.30 -12.58
C GLU A 527 18.78 30.57 -13.46
N ARG A 528 18.02 30.56 -14.56
CA ARG A 528 17.79 31.77 -15.34
C ARG A 528 16.77 32.60 -14.57
N ARG A 529 17.29 33.61 -13.87
CA ARG A 529 16.46 34.61 -13.21
C ARG A 529 16.00 35.62 -14.25
N TYR A 530 14.70 35.73 -14.43
CA TYR A 530 14.10 36.72 -15.28
C TYR A 530 13.61 37.89 -14.43
N PRO A 531 14.11 39.11 -14.64
CA PRO A 531 13.64 40.27 -13.88
C PRO A 531 12.16 40.50 -14.18
N ALA A 532 11.37 40.66 -13.14
CA ALA A 532 9.96 40.99 -13.23
C ALA A 532 9.65 42.23 -12.41
N ARG A 533 8.77 43.08 -12.94
CA ARG A 533 8.31 44.29 -12.28
C ARG A 533 6.87 44.13 -11.83
N VAL A 534 6.62 44.50 -10.58
CA VAL A 534 5.26 44.61 -10.04
C VAL A 534 4.55 45.79 -10.72
N LEU A 535 3.45 45.50 -11.41
CA LEU A 535 2.61 46.50 -12.07
C LEU A 535 1.42 46.94 -11.20
N ASP A 536 0.85 46.01 -10.44
CA ASP A 536 -0.31 46.25 -9.57
C ASP A 536 -0.33 45.29 -8.38
N THR A 537 -0.86 45.75 -7.24
CA THR A 537 -1.01 45.01 -5.98
C THR A 537 -2.34 45.34 -5.29
N GLN A 538 -3.43 45.41 -6.06
CA GLN A 538 -4.76 45.70 -5.53
C GLN A 538 -5.65 44.45 -5.49
N ASN A 539 -6.55 44.41 -4.52
CA ASN A 539 -7.57 43.36 -4.36
C ASN A 539 -7.02 41.93 -4.25
N GLY A 540 -5.86 41.75 -3.61
CA GLY A 540 -5.26 40.42 -3.40
C GLY A 540 -4.60 39.82 -4.65
N VAL A 541 -4.55 40.56 -5.75
CA VAL A 541 -3.88 40.13 -7.00
C VAL A 541 -2.60 40.95 -7.19
N THR A 542 -1.48 40.26 -7.38
CA THR A 542 -0.21 40.87 -7.78
C THR A 542 0.04 40.61 -9.26
N LEU A 543 0.02 41.66 -10.08
CA LEU A 543 0.35 41.54 -11.51
C LEU A 543 1.85 41.78 -11.70
N LEU A 544 2.56 40.73 -12.10
CA LEU A 544 3.98 40.77 -12.44
C LEU A 544 4.13 40.85 -13.96
N ARG A 545 4.99 41.76 -14.42
CA ARG A 545 5.45 41.79 -15.81
C ARG A 545 6.89 41.36 -15.85
N VAL A 546 7.16 40.21 -16.45
CA VAL A 546 8.51 39.79 -16.80
C VAL A 546 9.05 40.74 -17.87
N GLU A 547 10.24 41.29 -17.66
CA GLU A 547 10.83 42.29 -18.57
C GLU A 547 11.42 41.65 -19.84
N GLU A 548 11.61 40.33 -19.80
CA GLU A 548 12.10 39.49 -20.91
C GLU A 548 11.08 38.41 -21.27
N GLU A 549 11.09 37.98 -22.53
CA GLU A 549 10.23 36.89 -23.01
C GLU A 549 10.72 35.56 -22.45
N LEU A 550 9.83 34.84 -21.75
CA LEU A 550 10.14 33.52 -21.19
C LEU A 550 10.21 32.49 -22.33
N PRO A 551 11.31 31.71 -22.44
CA PRO A 551 11.40 30.68 -23.46
C PRO A 551 10.51 29.49 -23.10
N ASN A 552 9.81 28.94 -24.11
CA ASN A 552 8.94 27.77 -23.97
C ASN A 552 7.75 27.98 -23.03
N THR A 553 7.12 29.15 -23.07
CA THR A 553 5.84 29.40 -22.39
C THR A 553 4.78 29.88 -23.37
N ASP A 554 3.64 29.21 -23.39
CA ASP A 554 2.48 29.54 -24.22
C ASP A 554 1.41 30.35 -23.44
N THR A 555 0.50 30.99 -24.16
CA THR A 555 -0.59 31.78 -23.54
C THR A 555 -1.53 30.87 -22.76
N GLY A 556 -1.65 31.09 -21.44
CA GLY A 556 -2.51 30.31 -20.55
C GLY A 556 -1.74 29.34 -19.64
N GLU A 557 -0.43 29.17 -19.83
CA GLU A 557 0.39 28.36 -18.94
C GLU A 557 0.66 29.05 -17.59
N THR A 558 0.73 28.25 -16.52
CA THR A 558 1.04 28.72 -15.17
C THR A 558 2.54 28.63 -14.93
N VAL A 559 3.16 29.73 -14.50
CA VAL A 559 4.60 29.79 -14.19
C VAL A 559 4.79 29.97 -12.69
N GLY A 560 5.61 29.12 -12.08
CA GLY A 560 6.01 29.26 -10.68
C GLY A 560 6.98 30.42 -10.48
N VAL A 561 6.68 31.32 -9.53
CA VAL A 561 7.54 32.46 -9.19
C VAL A 561 8.22 32.19 -7.86
N VAL A 562 9.56 32.19 -7.85
CA VAL A 562 10.35 32.14 -6.62
C VAL A 562 10.77 33.55 -6.26
N LEU A 563 10.36 34.03 -5.08
CA LEU A 563 10.80 35.31 -4.55
C LEU A 563 12.18 35.16 -3.91
N GLY A 564 13.22 35.62 -4.62
CA GLY A 564 14.54 35.80 -4.01
C GLY A 564 14.51 37.01 -3.07
N ILE A 565 14.85 36.80 -1.80
CA ILE A 565 15.18 37.91 -0.90
C ILE A 565 16.66 38.22 -1.20
N ASP A 566 16.91 39.29 -1.93
CA ASP A 566 18.27 39.82 -2.03
C ASP A 566 18.60 40.46 -0.66
N ASP A 567 19.56 39.87 0.05
CA ASP A 567 20.18 40.51 1.22
C ASP A 567 20.96 41.74 0.73
N GLU A 568 20.39 42.94 0.91
CA GLU A 568 21.13 44.22 0.81
C GLU A 568 21.99 44.50 2.05
#